data_AF-A0A2T2TKZ2-F1
#
_entry.id   AF-A0A2T2TKZ2-F1
#
_cell.length_a   1.000
_cell.length_b   1.000
_cell.length_c   1.000
_cell.angle_alpha   90.00
_cell.angle_beta   90.00
_cell.angle_gamma   90.00
#
_symmetry.space_group_name_H-M   'P 1'
#
loop_
_entity.id
_entity.type
_entity.pdbx_description
1 polymer ?
#
loop_
_entity_poly.entity_id
_entity_poly.type
_entity_poly.pdbx_seq_one_letter_code
_entity_poly.pdbx_strand_id
1 'polypeptide(L)'
;MGTARRDFAHRRRPPPMSASSQTAPGPTAASTNAALRRVTRRLAERYAPEAVVLYGSQAWGRPHPRHSDADLFVLKGNPAEDDASRAERARTVRELLREAPRPAETLPLDVLVLKPQEAEYRLARGDQFVARILTEGRVLYERAGAATSPIQKLRKKIDAMPPPDESDYPHEWIERADKDWRRVQVLLGADDSEMAAFRLQQAVEKFLKAFLLSKGWTLRKTHQLTDLLAAAAAEHDVPLDGDAAPADFDAVCSTITDFYFADRYPALPGEERPQTDSSAAGVRSARTQVEPLVDALRKGVGGT
;
A
#
# COMPACT_ATOMS: atom_id res chain seq x y z
N MET A 1 -58.23 -38.18 41.01
CA MET A 1 -58.34 -37.97 39.54
C MET A 1 -57.60 -36.69 39.22
N GLY A 2 -56.48 -36.59 38.52
CA GLY A 2 -55.52 -37.52 37.93
C GLY A 2 -54.23 -36.71 37.73
N THR A 3 -53.09 -37.30 38.05
CA THR A 3 -51.74 -36.71 38.03
C THR A 3 -51.23 -36.50 36.60
N ALA A 4 -50.56 -35.38 36.34
CA ALA A 4 -49.73 -35.22 35.14
C ALA A 4 -48.41 -34.51 35.48
N ARG A 5 -47.43 -35.33 35.88
CA ARG A 5 -46.00 -35.00 35.79
C ARG A 5 -45.69 -34.76 34.30
N ARG A 6 -45.11 -33.62 33.95
CA ARG A 6 -44.52 -33.44 32.62
C ARG A 6 -43.06 -33.85 32.68
N ASP A 7 -42.78 -34.94 31.99
CA ASP A 7 -41.48 -35.56 31.85
C ASP A 7 -40.45 -34.62 31.21
N PHE A 8 -39.31 -34.53 31.87
CA PHE A 8 -38.04 -34.08 31.31
C PHE A 8 -37.38 -35.29 30.62
N ALA A 9 -37.48 -35.42 29.30
CA ALA A 9 -36.53 -36.23 28.52
C ALA A 9 -36.67 -36.00 27.00
N HIS A 10 -35.52 -35.93 26.33
CA HIS A 10 -35.32 -35.94 24.88
C HIS A 10 -35.68 -34.68 24.07
N ARG A 11 -34.98 -33.56 24.34
CA ARG A 11 -34.58 -32.68 23.22
C ARG A 11 -33.52 -33.41 22.42
N ARG A 12 -33.88 -33.86 21.21
CA ARG A 12 -32.95 -34.37 20.21
C ARG A 12 -31.87 -33.30 20.00
N ARG A 13 -30.60 -33.66 20.22
CA ARG A 13 -29.45 -32.83 19.82
C ARG A 13 -29.60 -32.51 18.32
N PRO A 14 -29.46 -31.26 17.88
CA PRO A 14 -29.33 -31.00 16.45
C PRO A 14 -28.10 -31.77 15.93
N PRO A 15 -28.15 -32.34 14.72
CA PRO A 15 -26.99 -33.00 14.14
C PRO A 15 -25.82 -32.00 14.06
N PRO A 16 -24.57 -32.44 14.20
CA PRO A 16 -23.43 -31.56 14.00
C PRO A 16 -23.52 -31.00 12.57
N MET A 17 -23.62 -29.67 12.46
CA MET A 17 -23.40 -28.99 11.20
C MET A 17 -21.95 -29.23 10.81
N SER A 18 -21.70 -30.25 9.99
CA SER A 18 -20.50 -30.33 9.18
C SER A 18 -20.59 -29.20 8.15
N ALA A 19 -20.25 -27.99 8.59
CA ALA A 19 -19.91 -26.89 7.70
C ALA A 19 -18.57 -27.22 7.05
N SER A 20 -18.60 -28.15 6.09
CA SER A 20 -17.63 -28.14 5.00
C SER A 20 -17.89 -26.85 4.24
N SER A 21 -17.21 -25.78 4.67
CA SER A 21 -17.09 -24.54 3.93
C SER A 21 -16.33 -24.85 2.64
N GLN A 22 -17.05 -25.36 1.64
CA GLN A 22 -16.59 -25.32 0.26
C GLN A 22 -16.56 -23.84 -0.14
N THR A 23 -15.44 -23.18 0.18
CA THR A 23 -15.11 -21.88 -0.39
C THR A 23 -15.09 -22.04 -1.91
N ALA A 24 -15.89 -21.26 -2.62
CA ALA A 24 -15.86 -21.19 -4.08
C ALA A 24 -14.40 -21.04 -4.55
N PRO A 25 -13.99 -21.73 -5.64
CA PRO A 25 -12.64 -21.59 -6.16
C PRO A 25 -12.37 -20.11 -6.49
N GLY A 26 -11.23 -19.59 -6.03
CA GLY A 26 -10.81 -18.23 -6.35
C GLY A 26 -10.67 -18.00 -7.86
N PRO A 27 -10.58 -16.73 -8.30
CA PRO A 27 -10.49 -16.42 -9.73
C PRO A 27 -9.27 -17.12 -10.35
N THR A 28 -9.51 -17.82 -11.46
CA THR A 28 -8.43 -18.45 -12.25
C THR A 28 -7.69 -17.38 -13.04
N ALA A 29 -6.46 -17.66 -13.48
CA ALA A 29 -5.74 -16.75 -14.39
C ALA A 29 -6.54 -16.40 -15.66
N ALA A 30 -7.40 -17.32 -16.13
CA ALA A 30 -8.29 -17.09 -17.27
C ALA A 30 -9.40 -16.09 -16.94
N SER A 31 -10.04 -16.19 -15.76
CA SER A 31 -11.08 -15.24 -15.34
C SER A 31 -10.49 -13.87 -15.01
N THR A 32 -9.30 -13.81 -14.39
CA THR A 32 -8.57 -12.54 -14.18
C THR A 32 -8.28 -11.83 -15.50
N ASN A 33 -7.79 -12.54 -16.52
CA ASN A 33 -7.55 -11.94 -17.84
C ASN A 33 -8.84 -11.49 -18.53
N ALA A 34 -9.95 -12.21 -18.36
CA ALA A 34 -11.26 -11.80 -18.88
C ALA A 34 -11.77 -10.53 -18.20
N ALA A 35 -11.62 -10.44 -16.87
CA ALA A 35 -11.95 -9.25 -16.09
C ALA A 35 -11.10 -8.04 -16.52
N LEU A 36 -9.78 -8.21 -16.65
CA LEU A 36 -8.87 -7.15 -17.12
C LEU A 36 -9.22 -6.63 -18.51
N ARG A 37 -9.56 -7.52 -19.46
CA ARG A 37 -10.02 -7.10 -20.79
C ARG A 37 -11.31 -6.28 -20.73
N ARG A 38 -12.25 -6.66 -19.86
CA ARG A 38 -13.51 -5.93 -19.68
C ARG A 38 -13.29 -4.54 -19.08
N VAL A 39 -12.46 -4.46 -18.03
CA VAL A 39 -12.06 -3.20 -17.39
C VAL A 39 -11.37 -2.30 -18.41
N THR A 40 -10.38 -2.82 -19.13
CA THR A 40 -9.62 -2.08 -20.13
C THR A 40 -10.50 -1.53 -21.25
N ARG A 41 -11.40 -2.36 -21.81
CA ARG A 41 -12.35 -1.93 -22.85
C ARG A 41 -13.23 -0.79 -22.37
N ARG A 42 -13.78 -0.91 -21.15
CA ARG A 42 -14.66 0.11 -20.57
C ARG A 42 -13.93 1.43 -20.34
N LEU A 43 -12.68 1.39 -19.88
CA LEU A 43 -11.85 2.59 -19.77
C LEU A 43 -11.59 3.20 -21.14
N ALA A 44 -11.22 2.41 -22.14
CA ALA A 44 -11.00 2.88 -23.50
C ALA A 44 -12.23 3.59 -24.09
N GLU A 45 -13.42 3.00 -23.92
CA GLU A 45 -14.68 3.51 -24.50
C GLU A 45 -15.25 4.72 -23.75
N ARG A 46 -15.25 4.68 -22.41
CA ARG A 46 -15.98 5.68 -21.59
C ARG A 46 -15.09 6.71 -20.92
N TYR A 47 -13.84 6.38 -20.64
CA TYR A 47 -12.88 7.31 -20.05
C TYR A 47 -11.89 7.86 -21.07
N ALA A 48 -11.68 7.18 -22.20
CA ALA A 48 -10.71 7.57 -23.23
C ALA A 48 -9.35 7.98 -22.64
N PRO A 49 -8.59 7.06 -21.99
CA PRO A 49 -7.21 7.30 -21.59
C PRO A 49 -6.27 7.34 -22.81
N GLU A 50 -5.03 7.76 -22.59
CA GLU A 50 -3.94 7.59 -23.55
C GLU A 50 -3.34 6.20 -23.45
N ALA A 51 -3.21 5.67 -22.24
CA ALA A 51 -2.70 4.34 -21.99
C ALA A 51 -3.28 3.74 -20.69
N VAL A 52 -3.33 2.41 -20.63
CA VAL A 52 -3.62 1.64 -19.42
C VAL A 52 -2.53 0.58 -19.27
N VAL A 53 -1.85 0.57 -18.13
CA VAL A 53 -0.77 -0.36 -17.80
C VAL A 53 -1.13 -1.11 -16.53
N LEU A 54 -1.09 -2.44 -16.57
CA LEU A 54 -1.17 -3.29 -15.39
C LEU A 54 0.20 -3.31 -14.71
N TYR A 55 0.22 -3.11 -13.40
CA TYR A 55 1.43 -3.24 -12.59
C TYR A 55 1.19 -4.08 -11.33
N GLY A 56 2.23 -4.22 -10.50
CA GLY A 56 2.13 -4.92 -9.22
C GLY A 56 2.16 -6.43 -9.36
N SER A 57 1.53 -7.13 -8.41
CA SER A 57 1.59 -8.60 -8.29
C SER A 57 1.06 -9.33 -9.52
N GLN A 58 0.10 -8.73 -10.24
CA GLN A 58 -0.48 -9.28 -11.46
C GLN A 58 0.36 -9.04 -12.73
N ALA A 59 1.39 -8.17 -12.67
CA ALA A 59 2.29 -7.87 -13.79
C ALA A 59 3.65 -8.56 -13.66
N TRP A 60 4.29 -8.45 -12.48
CA TRP A 60 5.68 -8.90 -12.27
C TRP A 60 5.89 -9.62 -10.93
N GLY A 61 4.84 -9.87 -10.16
CA GLY A 61 4.90 -10.62 -8.90
C GLY A 61 4.37 -12.06 -9.04
N ARG A 62 4.21 -12.73 -7.90
CA ARG A 62 3.44 -13.98 -7.79
C ARG A 62 2.07 -13.63 -7.20
N PRO A 63 1.02 -13.45 -8.02
CA PRO A 63 -0.29 -13.04 -7.51
C PRO A 63 -0.87 -14.13 -6.60
N HIS A 64 -1.38 -13.74 -5.43
CA HIS A 64 -2.07 -14.69 -4.58
C HIS A 64 -3.33 -15.21 -5.31
N PRO A 65 -3.53 -16.54 -5.44
CA PRO A 65 -4.57 -17.12 -6.31
C PRO A 65 -6.01 -16.70 -5.99
N ARG A 66 -6.26 -16.14 -4.80
CA ARG A 66 -7.61 -15.88 -4.30
C ARG A 66 -7.94 -14.40 -4.05
N HIS A 67 -6.94 -13.52 -3.90
CA HIS A 67 -7.15 -12.19 -3.30
C HIS A 67 -6.25 -11.07 -3.86
N SER A 68 -5.52 -11.29 -4.96
CA SER A 68 -4.68 -10.21 -5.48
C SER A 68 -5.52 -9.14 -6.16
N ASP A 69 -5.48 -7.93 -5.61
CA ASP A 69 -5.87 -6.71 -6.30
C ASP A 69 -5.14 -6.62 -7.66
N ALA A 70 -5.75 -5.97 -8.65
CA ALA A 70 -5.04 -5.55 -9.86
C ALA A 70 -4.81 -4.05 -9.83
N ASP A 71 -3.53 -3.68 -9.90
CA ASP A 71 -3.10 -2.30 -9.88
C ASP A 71 -3.00 -1.76 -11.31
N LEU A 72 -3.74 -0.68 -11.60
CA LEU A 72 -3.81 -0.07 -12.92
C LEU A 72 -3.22 1.33 -12.91
N PHE A 73 -2.23 1.54 -13.77
CA PHE A 73 -1.72 2.86 -14.10
C PHE A 73 -2.46 3.35 -15.34
N VAL A 74 -3.17 4.47 -15.20
CA VAL A 74 -3.96 5.07 -16.28
C VAL A 74 -3.34 6.40 -16.64
N LEU A 75 -2.85 6.50 -17.87
CA LEU A 75 -2.34 7.75 -18.41
C LEU A 75 -3.50 8.50 -19.07
N LYS A 76 -3.75 9.74 -18.67
CA LYS A 76 -4.85 10.56 -19.18
C LYS A 76 -4.40 12.00 -19.39
N GLY A 77 -4.20 12.41 -20.64
CA GLY A 77 -4.11 13.82 -21.04
C GLY A 77 -5.34 14.24 -21.85
N ASN A 78 -6.02 15.29 -21.40
CA ASN A 78 -6.98 16.07 -22.18
C ASN A 78 -7.27 17.40 -21.44
N PRO A 79 -7.34 18.55 -22.13
CA PRO A 79 -7.71 19.86 -21.56
C PRO A 79 -8.92 19.88 -20.61
N ALA A 80 -9.94 19.03 -20.85
CA ALA A 80 -11.12 18.97 -19.97
C ALA A 80 -10.84 18.45 -18.55
N GLU A 81 -9.68 17.81 -18.32
CA GLU A 81 -9.23 17.36 -16.99
C GLU A 81 -8.01 18.17 -16.50
N ASP A 82 -7.71 19.30 -17.13
CA ASP A 82 -6.59 20.13 -16.72
C ASP A 82 -6.76 20.67 -15.30
N ASP A 83 -7.99 20.97 -14.91
CA ASP A 83 -8.34 21.45 -13.56
C ASP A 83 -8.64 20.34 -12.55
N ALA A 84 -8.87 19.10 -13.00
CA ALA A 84 -9.20 18.00 -12.08
C ALA A 84 -7.98 17.59 -11.24
N SER A 85 -8.21 17.32 -9.96
CA SER A 85 -7.20 16.73 -9.08
C SER A 85 -6.96 15.25 -9.40
N ARG A 86 -5.80 14.71 -8.98
CA ARG A 86 -5.51 13.27 -9.08
C ARG A 86 -6.58 12.41 -8.39
N ALA A 87 -7.11 12.89 -7.26
CA ALA A 87 -8.14 12.19 -6.50
C ALA A 87 -9.48 12.12 -7.27
N GLU A 88 -9.86 13.19 -7.96
CA GLU A 88 -11.05 13.21 -8.82
C GLU A 88 -10.90 12.25 -10.00
N ARG A 89 -9.77 12.25 -10.70
CA ARG A 89 -9.51 11.29 -11.78
C ARG A 89 -9.62 9.84 -11.29
N ALA A 90 -8.99 9.53 -10.16
CA ALA A 90 -9.06 8.20 -9.56
C ALA A 90 -10.50 7.83 -9.15
N ARG A 91 -11.29 8.80 -8.65
CA ARG A 91 -12.71 8.59 -8.31
C ARG A 91 -13.53 8.30 -9.56
N THR A 92 -13.42 9.10 -10.61
CA THR A 92 -14.11 8.90 -11.89
C THR A 92 -13.82 7.52 -12.47
N VAL A 93 -12.55 7.10 -12.47
CA VAL A 93 -12.19 5.74 -12.92
C VAL A 93 -12.85 4.68 -12.03
N ARG A 94 -12.78 4.81 -10.70
CA ARG A 94 -13.41 3.83 -9.79
C ARG A 94 -14.93 3.76 -9.96
N GLU A 95 -15.61 4.90 -10.12
CA GLU A 95 -17.06 4.98 -10.37
C GLU A 95 -17.43 4.30 -11.70
N LEU A 96 -16.70 4.63 -12.76
CA LEU A 96 -16.87 4.03 -14.06
C LEU A 96 -16.77 2.50 -13.99
N LEU A 97 -15.86 1.96 -13.18
CA LEU A 97 -15.64 0.52 -13.03
C LEU A 97 -16.65 -0.16 -12.08
N ARG A 98 -17.27 0.59 -11.15
CA ARG A 98 -18.33 0.08 -10.25
C ARG A 98 -19.65 -0.15 -10.97
N GLU A 99 -19.99 0.69 -11.95
CA GLU A 99 -21.22 0.59 -12.76
C GLU A 99 -21.25 -0.63 -13.71
N ALA A 100 -20.39 -1.62 -13.53
CA ALA A 100 -20.41 -2.88 -14.29
C ALA A 100 -21.36 -3.89 -13.62
N PRO A 101 -22.30 -4.51 -14.37
CA PRO A 101 -23.16 -5.54 -13.79
C PRO A 101 -22.28 -6.70 -13.31
N ARG A 102 -22.26 -6.98 -12.00
CA ARG A 102 -21.64 -8.20 -11.47
C ARG A 102 -22.62 -9.36 -11.64
N PRO A 103 -22.12 -10.60 -11.79
CA PRO A 103 -21.87 -11.38 -10.58
C PRO A 103 -20.51 -12.11 -10.59
N ALA A 104 -19.95 -12.38 -9.41
CA ALA A 104 -18.85 -13.30 -9.10
C ALA A 104 -17.38 -12.97 -9.50
N GLU A 105 -17.07 -12.03 -10.40
CA GLU A 105 -15.68 -11.77 -10.84
C GLU A 105 -15.24 -10.30 -10.76
N THR A 106 -15.57 -9.60 -9.67
CA THR A 106 -14.94 -8.28 -9.45
C THR A 106 -13.55 -8.46 -8.91
N LEU A 107 -12.59 -8.27 -9.81
CA LEU A 107 -11.21 -8.00 -9.48
C LEU A 107 -11.18 -6.72 -8.62
N PRO A 108 -10.67 -6.75 -7.38
CA PRO A 108 -10.40 -5.53 -6.64
C PRO A 108 -9.38 -4.71 -7.43
N LEU A 109 -9.59 -3.39 -7.52
CA LEU A 109 -8.73 -2.52 -8.33
C LEU A 109 -8.19 -1.39 -7.47
N ASP A 110 -6.88 -1.18 -7.55
CA ASP A 110 -6.27 0.09 -7.21
C ASP A 110 -5.83 0.80 -8.49
N VAL A 111 -6.01 2.12 -8.51
CA VAL A 111 -5.81 2.90 -9.74
C VAL A 111 -4.98 4.14 -9.44
N LEU A 112 -3.85 4.25 -10.13
CA LEU A 112 -3.04 5.45 -10.20
C LEU A 112 -3.31 6.14 -11.54
N VAL A 113 -3.95 7.32 -11.50
CA VAL A 113 -4.23 8.11 -12.71
C VAL A 113 -3.33 9.32 -12.77
N LEU A 114 -2.45 9.37 -13.77
CA LEU A 114 -1.56 10.51 -14.03
C LEU A 114 -1.79 11.10 -15.41
N LYS A 115 -1.57 12.41 -15.53
CA LYS A 115 -1.34 13.07 -16.82
C LYS A 115 0.06 12.73 -17.35
N PRO A 116 0.30 12.79 -18.67
CA PRO A 116 1.64 12.66 -19.24
C PRO A 116 2.68 13.56 -18.54
N GLN A 117 2.35 14.84 -18.34
CA GLN A 117 3.22 15.81 -17.71
C GLN A 117 3.48 15.49 -16.23
N GLU A 118 2.50 14.93 -15.53
CA GLU A 118 2.69 14.48 -14.15
C GLU A 118 3.61 13.26 -14.09
N ALA A 119 3.47 12.30 -15.01
CA ALA A 119 4.38 11.17 -15.10
C ALA A 119 5.81 11.62 -15.42
N GLU A 120 5.98 12.54 -16.39
CA GLU A 120 7.27 13.16 -16.70
C GLU A 120 7.89 13.87 -15.49
N TYR A 121 7.08 14.65 -14.74
CA TYR A 121 7.51 15.29 -13.51
C TYR A 121 7.98 14.29 -12.45
N ARG A 122 7.29 13.15 -12.29
CA ARG A 122 7.72 12.09 -11.38
C ARG A 122 9.05 11.48 -11.80
N LEU A 123 9.22 11.18 -13.09
CA LEU A 123 10.49 10.66 -13.62
C LEU A 123 11.63 11.66 -13.41
N ALA A 124 11.44 12.94 -13.71
CA ALA A 124 12.44 13.98 -13.51
C ALA A 124 12.92 14.12 -12.05
N ARG A 125 12.13 13.65 -11.08
CA ARG A 125 12.45 13.64 -9.65
C ARG A 125 12.97 12.29 -9.14
N GLY A 126 13.28 11.36 -10.05
CA GLY A 126 13.79 10.05 -9.69
C GLY A 126 12.75 9.11 -9.07
N ASP A 127 11.45 9.25 -9.41
CA ASP A 127 10.41 8.34 -8.94
C ASP A 127 10.54 6.95 -9.57
N GLN A 128 11.28 6.08 -8.88
CA GLN A 128 11.52 4.68 -9.26
C GLN A 128 10.23 3.86 -9.36
N PHE A 129 9.17 4.22 -8.64
CA PHE A 129 7.90 3.49 -8.71
C PHE A 129 7.20 3.72 -10.05
N VAL A 130 7.12 4.99 -10.50
CA VAL A 130 6.59 5.31 -11.83
C VAL A 130 7.48 4.73 -12.93
N ALA A 131 8.81 4.82 -12.80
CA ALA A 131 9.74 4.22 -13.75
C ALA A 131 9.51 2.71 -13.90
N ARG A 132 9.38 1.99 -12.78
CA ARG A 132 9.11 0.55 -12.76
C ARG A 132 7.78 0.18 -13.43
N ILE A 133 6.71 0.94 -13.16
CA ILE A 133 5.42 0.75 -13.83
C ILE A 133 5.59 0.83 -15.35
N LEU A 134 6.36 1.78 -15.83
CA LEU A 134 6.57 1.98 -17.26
C LEU A 134 7.46 0.89 -17.87
N THR A 135 8.47 0.38 -17.17
CA THR A 135 9.40 -0.63 -17.70
C THR A 135 8.86 -2.05 -17.60
N GLU A 136 8.46 -2.47 -16.41
CA GLU A 136 8.05 -3.85 -16.10
C GLU A 136 6.54 -4.06 -16.32
N GLY A 137 5.76 -2.98 -16.41
CA GLY A 137 4.30 -3.07 -16.47
C GLY A 137 3.79 -3.65 -17.78
N ARG A 138 2.68 -4.39 -17.70
CA ARG A 138 2.01 -4.94 -18.89
C ARG A 138 1.03 -3.92 -19.45
N VAL A 139 1.39 -3.33 -20.59
CA VAL A 139 0.50 -2.44 -21.34
C VAL A 139 -0.76 -3.21 -21.76
N LEU A 140 -1.93 -2.78 -21.27
CA LEU A 140 -3.23 -3.35 -21.60
C LEU A 140 -3.93 -2.62 -22.74
N TYR A 141 -3.68 -1.31 -22.86
CA TYR A 141 -4.25 -0.44 -23.88
C TYR A 141 -3.34 0.76 -24.15
N GLU A 142 -3.25 1.15 -25.42
CA GLU A 142 -2.78 2.46 -25.85
C GLU A 142 -3.72 3.01 -26.91
N ARG A 143 -3.96 4.32 -26.85
CA ARG A 143 -4.81 4.98 -27.84
C ARG A 143 -4.12 4.99 -29.21
N ALA A 144 -4.80 4.46 -30.21
CA ALA A 144 -4.37 4.54 -31.60
C ALA A 144 -4.42 6.00 -32.10
N GLY A 145 -3.47 6.38 -32.95
CA GLY A 145 -3.46 7.68 -33.65
C GLY A 145 -2.37 8.67 -33.21
N ALA A 146 -1.60 8.38 -32.15
CA ALA A 146 -0.39 9.14 -31.87
C ALA A 146 0.77 8.65 -32.76
N ALA A 147 1.57 9.57 -33.32
CA ALA A 147 2.76 9.24 -34.10
C ALA A 147 3.82 8.44 -33.30
N THR A 148 3.71 8.41 -31.97
CA THR A 148 4.56 7.62 -31.07
C THR A 148 3.74 7.21 -29.85
N SER A 149 3.90 5.96 -29.40
CA SER A 149 3.25 5.42 -28.20
C SER A 149 3.50 6.32 -26.98
N PRO A 150 2.46 6.72 -26.22
CA PRO A 150 2.63 7.50 -24.99
C PRO A 150 3.56 6.81 -23.97
N ILE A 151 3.47 5.48 -23.84
CA ILE A 151 4.35 4.72 -22.96
C ILE A 151 5.79 4.74 -23.46
N GLN A 152 6.03 4.59 -24.76
CA GLN A 152 7.38 4.68 -25.33
C GLN A 152 8.00 6.07 -25.13
N LYS A 153 7.20 7.15 -25.24
CA LYS A 153 7.67 8.51 -24.95
C LYS A 153 8.14 8.65 -23.50
N LEU A 154 7.35 8.16 -22.54
CA LEU A 154 7.72 8.19 -21.12
C LEU A 154 8.93 7.28 -20.82
N ARG A 155 9.03 6.11 -21.45
CA ARG A 155 10.19 5.22 -21.31
C ARG A 155 11.50 5.91 -21.70
N LYS A 156 11.52 6.71 -22.78
CA LYS A 156 12.70 7.50 -23.16
C LYS A 156 13.11 8.55 -22.11
N LYS A 157 12.19 8.99 -21.26
CA LYS A 157 12.49 9.92 -20.17
C LYS A 157 13.16 9.22 -18.98
N ILE A 158 13.06 7.89 -18.88
CA ILE A 158 13.72 7.10 -17.84
C ILE A 158 15.24 7.20 -17.98
N ASP A 159 15.74 7.25 -19.21
CA ASP A 159 17.19 7.40 -19.50
C ASP A 159 17.77 8.71 -18.97
N ALA A 160 16.92 9.72 -18.72
CA ALA A 160 17.30 11.02 -18.18
C ALA A 160 16.91 11.21 -16.70
N MET A 161 16.53 10.13 -16.01
CA MET A 161 16.25 10.21 -14.56
C MET A 161 17.54 10.48 -13.79
N PRO A 162 17.47 11.28 -12.71
CA PRO A 162 18.59 11.43 -11.81
C PRO A 162 18.92 10.08 -11.14
N PRO A 163 20.20 9.81 -10.84
CA PRO A 163 20.57 8.66 -10.02
C PRO A 163 19.95 8.78 -8.60
N PRO A 164 19.85 7.67 -7.84
CA PRO A 164 19.14 7.66 -6.54
C PRO A 164 19.65 8.68 -5.51
N ASP A 165 20.94 9.02 -5.54
CA ASP A 165 21.61 9.99 -4.67
C ASP A 165 21.35 11.46 -5.07
N GLU A 166 20.90 11.71 -6.29
CA GLU A 166 20.45 13.03 -6.79
C GLU A 166 18.91 13.11 -6.87
N SER A 167 18.20 12.08 -6.41
CA SER A 167 16.75 11.99 -6.49
C SER A 167 16.07 12.77 -5.36
N ASP A 168 15.15 13.66 -5.71
CA ASP A 168 14.30 14.35 -4.74
C ASP A 168 13.20 13.43 -4.15
N TYR A 169 12.97 12.26 -4.76
CA TYR A 169 11.85 11.40 -4.38
C TYR A 169 11.94 10.87 -2.93
N PRO A 170 13.08 10.34 -2.44
CA PRO A 170 13.28 10.02 -1.03
C PRO A 170 12.96 11.18 -0.07
N HIS A 171 13.32 12.42 -0.43
CA HIS A 171 13.06 13.59 0.40
C HIS A 171 11.55 13.86 0.58
N GLU A 172 10.73 13.64 -0.44
CA GLU A 172 9.26 13.73 -0.30
C GLU A 172 8.70 12.69 0.70
N TRP A 173 9.34 11.53 0.82
CA TRP A 173 8.97 10.53 1.83
C TRP A 173 9.37 11.00 3.23
N ILE A 174 10.57 11.58 3.40
CA ILE A 174 11.01 12.19 4.66
C ILE A 174 10.03 13.29 5.10
N GLU A 175 9.66 14.22 4.22
CA GLU A 175 8.71 15.30 4.57
C GLU A 175 7.36 14.77 5.09
N ARG A 176 6.88 13.66 4.51
CA ARG A 176 5.65 12.98 4.94
C ARG A 176 5.87 12.27 6.27
N ALA A 177 7.00 11.60 6.43
CA ALA A 177 7.39 10.92 7.66
C ALA A 177 7.48 11.92 8.83
N ASP A 178 8.11 13.07 8.63
CA ASP A 178 8.23 14.13 9.65
C ASP A 178 6.88 14.73 10.06
N LYS A 179 5.93 14.85 9.12
CA LYS A 179 4.56 15.26 9.44
C LYS A 179 3.87 14.24 10.35
N ASP A 180 3.98 12.95 10.04
CA ASP A 180 3.44 11.90 10.90
C ASP A 180 4.18 11.82 12.25
N TRP A 181 5.51 11.98 12.26
CA TRP A 181 6.32 12.04 13.46
C TRP A 181 5.89 13.17 14.40
N ARG A 182 5.66 14.39 13.89
CA ARG A 182 5.15 15.51 14.71
C ARG A 182 3.73 15.29 15.21
N ARG A 183 2.87 14.64 14.42
CA ARG A 183 1.48 14.33 14.82
C ARG A 183 1.41 13.45 16.06
N VAL A 184 2.36 12.53 16.26
CA VAL A 184 2.41 11.67 17.47
C VAL A 184 2.35 12.51 18.74
N GLN A 185 3.17 13.56 18.85
CA GLN A 185 3.19 14.42 20.04
C GLN A 185 1.89 15.20 20.22
N VAL A 186 1.33 15.73 19.12
CA VAL A 186 0.05 16.47 19.14
C VAL A 186 -1.09 15.57 19.63
N LEU A 187 -1.17 14.34 19.12
CA LEU A 187 -2.21 13.38 19.45
C LEU A 187 -2.10 12.88 20.90
N LEU A 188 -0.88 12.61 21.37
CA LEU A 188 -0.64 12.28 22.78
C LEU A 188 -1.01 13.42 23.73
N GLY A 189 -0.87 14.68 23.30
CA GLY A 189 -1.33 15.85 24.07
C GLY A 189 -2.85 16.03 24.07
N ALA A 190 -3.54 15.44 23.09
CA ALA A 190 -5.00 15.43 22.96
C ALA A 190 -5.64 14.15 23.54
N ASP A 191 -4.87 13.32 24.26
CA ASP A 191 -5.29 12.03 24.83
C ASP A 191 -5.79 11.00 23.79
N ASP A 192 -5.28 11.08 22.56
CA ASP A 192 -5.58 10.15 21.47
C ASP A 192 -4.37 9.23 21.23
N SER A 193 -4.16 8.27 22.14
CA SER A 193 -3.01 7.36 22.07
C SER A 193 -3.13 6.34 20.94
N GLU A 194 -4.35 5.89 20.60
CA GLU A 194 -4.63 4.99 19.48
C GLU A 194 -4.18 5.61 18.15
N MET A 195 -4.62 6.83 17.84
CA MET A 195 -4.17 7.51 16.61
C MET A 195 -2.68 7.85 16.68
N ALA A 196 -2.14 8.18 17.84
CA ALA A 196 -0.70 8.43 18.01
C ALA A 196 0.13 7.19 17.67
N ALA A 197 -0.30 6.01 18.13
CA ALA A 197 0.32 4.72 17.86
C ALA A 197 0.33 4.43 16.35
N PHE A 198 -0.82 4.60 15.69
CA PHE A 198 -0.92 4.46 14.23
C PHE A 198 0.00 5.44 13.48
N ARG A 199 0.08 6.70 13.90
CA ARG A 199 0.97 7.70 13.28
C ARG A 199 2.45 7.38 13.49
N LEU A 200 2.82 6.81 14.64
CA LEU A 200 4.19 6.38 14.91
C LEU A 200 4.61 5.29 13.91
N GLN A 201 3.78 4.25 13.73
CA GLN A 201 4.05 3.21 12.72
C GLN A 201 4.18 3.81 11.32
N GLN A 202 3.25 4.68 10.95
CA GLN A 202 3.24 5.35 9.66
C GLN A 202 4.48 6.23 9.43
N ALA A 203 5.02 6.86 10.47
CA ALA A 203 6.23 7.65 10.37
C ALA A 203 7.46 6.76 10.14
N VAL A 204 7.65 5.74 10.99
CA VAL A 204 8.82 4.83 10.91
C VAL A 204 8.84 4.07 9.57
N GLU A 205 7.68 3.60 9.09
CA GLU A 205 7.56 2.95 7.77
C GLU A 205 8.06 3.87 6.64
N LYS A 206 7.70 5.16 6.71
CA LYS A 206 8.10 6.13 5.68
C LYS A 206 9.58 6.50 5.77
N PHE A 207 10.16 6.61 6.97
CA PHE A 207 11.60 6.83 7.12
C PHE A 207 12.42 5.67 6.53
N LEU A 208 12.05 4.43 6.86
CA LEU A 208 12.71 3.25 6.31
C LEU A 208 12.59 3.19 4.78
N LYS A 209 11.39 3.45 4.23
CA LYS A 209 11.19 3.51 2.77
C LYS A 209 11.98 4.63 2.12
N ALA A 210 12.06 5.81 2.73
CA ALA A 210 12.86 6.92 2.21
C ALA A 210 14.34 6.55 2.12
N PHE A 211 14.90 6.00 3.20
CA PHE A 211 16.28 5.52 3.23
C PHE A 211 16.55 4.48 2.16
N LEU A 212 15.73 3.42 2.12
CA LEU A 212 15.83 2.36 1.11
C LEU A 212 15.77 2.92 -0.32
N LEU A 213 14.82 3.81 -0.62
CA LEU A 213 14.68 4.44 -1.94
C LEU A 213 15.92 5.26 -2.32
N SER A 214 16.54 5.97 -1.36
CA SER A 214 17.78 6.72 -1.59
C SER A 214 18.97 5.83 -1.95
N LYS A 215 18.89 4.53 -1.63
CA LYS A 215 19.92 3.53 -1.96
C LYS A 215 19.55 2.67 -3.18
N GLY A 216 18.51 3.04 -3.92
CA GLY A 216 18.08 2.33 -5.13
C GLY A 216 17.19 1.12 -4.88
N TRP A 217 16.67 0.95 -3.65
CA TRP A 217 15.74 -0.14 -3.35
C TRP A 217 14.40 0.04 -4.05
N THR A 218 13.90 -1.04 -4.64
CA THR A 218 12.61 -1.04 -5.32
C THR A 218 11.45 -1.17 -4.33
N LEU A 219 10.52 -0.21 -4.34
CA LEU A 219 9.33 -0.19 -3.48
C LEU A 219 8.56 -1.52 -3.46
N ARG A 220 8.45 -2.13 -2.28
CA ARG A 220 7.64 -3.33 -2.00
C ARG A 220 6.42 -2.98 -1.13
N LYS A 221 5.27 -3.62 -1.40
CA LYS A 221 4.05 -3.49 -0.60
C LYS A 221 4.20 -4.30 0.70
N THR A 222 4.72 -3.66 1.74
CA THR A 222 4.78 -4.20 3.10
C THR A 222 4.48 -3.08 4.12
N HIS A 223 3.93 -3.50 5.26
CA HIS A 223 3.68 -2.68 6.46
C HIS A 223 4.46 -3.20 7.68
N GLN A 224 5.21 -4.29 7.51
CA GLN A 224 6.05 -4.87 8.54
C GLN A 224 7.33 -4.05 8.65
N LEU A 225 7.55 -3.39 9.80
CA LEU A 225 8.74 -2.57 9.99
C LEU A 225 10.01 -3.44 10.05
N THR A 226 9.91 -4.65 10.61
CA THR A 226 11.01 -5.62 10.68
C THR A 226 11.51 -6.04 9.29
N ASP A 227 10.62 -6.25 8.32
CA ASP A 227 11.02 -6.56 6.93
C ASP A 227 11.81 -5.40 6.30
N LEU A 228 11.37 -4.16 6.56
CA LEU A 228 12.02 -2.95 6.05
C LEU A 228 13.36 -2.70 6.74
N LEU A 229 13.44 -2.94 8.04
CA LEU A 229 14.66 -2.84 8.85
C LEU A 229 15.69 -3.87 8.40
N ALA A 230 15.27 -5.12 8.19
CA ALA A 230 16.12 -6.18 7.66
C ALA A 230 16.64 -5.84 6.24
N ALA A 231 15.79 -5.28 5.37
CA ALA A 231 16.24 -4.81 4.06
C ALA A 231 17.28 -3.69 4.18
N ALA A 232 17.07 -2.73 5.09
CA ALA A 232 18.02 -1.65 5.32
C ALA A 232 19.36 -2.18 5.83
N ALA A 233 19.34 -3.15 6.75
CA ALA A 233 20.53 -3.75 7.34
C ALA A 233 21.32 -4.66 6.37
N ALA A 234 20.62 -5.44 5.55
CA ALA A 234 21.25 -6.42 4.66
C ALA A 234 21.88 -5.78 3.42
N GLU A 235 21.30 -4.67 2.93
CA GLU A 235 21.65 -4.11 1.64
C GLU A 235 22.47 -2.81 1.77
N HIS A 236 22.48 -2.16 2.95
CA HIS A 236 23.00 -0.80 3.10
C HIS A 236 23.66 -0.50 4.46
N ASP A 237 24.56 0.49 4.47
CA ASP A 237 25.19 1.00 5.69
C ASP A 237 24.30 2.10 6.32
N VAL A 238 23.51 1.71 7.33
CA VAL A 238 22.65 2.64 8.08
C VAL A 238 23.56 3.46 9.01
N PRO A 239 23.59 4.81 8.91
CA PRO A 239 24.58 5.63 9.61
C PRO A 239 24.17 5.88 11.08
N LEU A 240 24.11 4.80 11.86
CA LEU A 240 23.90 4.81 13.30
C LEU A 240 25.17 5.29 14.02
N ASP A 241 24.99 6.00 15.14
CA ASP A 241 26.10 6.47 15.95
C ASP A 241 26.49 5.41 17.02
N GLY A 242 27.78 5.31 17.33
CA GLY A 242 28.30 4.37 18.34
C GLY A 242 28.30 2.90 17.90
N ASP A 243 28.06 1.98 18.83
CA ASP A 243 28.05 0.54 18.59
C ASP A 243 26.65 0.00 18.20
N ALA A 244 25.67 0.88 17.98
CA ALA A 244 24.30 0.50 17.66
C ALA A 244 24.20 -0.10 16.25
N ALA A 245 23.45 -1.20 16.13
CA ALA A 245 23.16 -1.87 14.87
C ALA A 245 21.66 -1.82 14.55
N PRO A 246 21.25 -1.93 13.27
CA PRO A 246 19.84 -2.00 12.91
C PRO A 246 19.07 -3.09 13.68
N ALA A 247 19.70 -4.24 13.95
CA ALA A 247 19.09 -5.35 14.69
C ALA A 247 18.68 -4.99 16.13
N ASP A 248 19.31 -3.99 16.74
CA ASP A 248 18.95 -3.52 18.10
C ASP A 248 17.53 -2.91 18.12
N PHE A 249 17.00 -2.52 16.97
CA PHE A 249 15.67 -1.92 16.82
C PHE A 249 14.59 -2.95 16.44
N ASP A 250 14.90 -4.24 16.26
CA ASP A 250 13.92 -5.25 15.84
C ASP A 250 12.73 -5.35 16.81
N ALA A 251 13.01 -5.34 18.13
CA ALA A 251 11.97 -5.44 19.15
C ALA A 251 11.01 -4.25 19.10
N VAL A 252 11.53 -3.02 19.04
CA VAL A 252 10.70 -1.81 18.98
C VAL A 252 9.96 -1.71 17.63
N CYS A 253 10.59 -2.11 16.52
CA CYS A 253 9.92 -2.17 15.22
C CYS A 253 8.78 -3.21 15.21
N SER A 254 8.94 -4.34 15.90
CA SER A 254 7.86 -5.31 16.10
C SER A 254 6.72 -4.70 16.91
N THR A 255 7.01 -4.09 18.06
CA THR A 255 5.99 -3.42 18.89
C THR A 255 5.23 -2.33 18.13
N ILE A 256 5.94 -1.49 17.38
CA ILE A 256 5.31 -0.43 16.57
C ILE A 256 4.49 -1.04 15.42
N THR A 257 4.92 -2.18 14.86
CA THR A 257 4.12 -2.90 13.86
C THR A 257 2.81 -3.40 14.46
N ASP A 258 2.81 -3.86 15.70
CA ASP A 258 1.59 -4.35 16.35
C ASP A 258 0.56 -3.22 16.60
N PHE A 259 1.00 -1.98 16.82
CA PHE A 259 0.12 -0.80 16.89
C PHE A 259 -0.75 -0.64 15.64
N TYR A 260 -0.24 -1.00 14.46
CA TYR A 260 -0.99 -0.92 13.21
C TYR A 260 -2.18 -1.90 13.16
N PHE A 261 -2.07 -3.03 13.85
CA PHE A 261 -3.11 -4.06 13.85
C PHE A 261 -4.15 -3.86 14.96
N ALA A 262 -3.74 -3.32 16.11
CA ALA A 262 -4.61 -3.17 17.29
C ALA A 262 -5.86 -2.29 17.03
N ASP A 263 -5.72 -1.25 16.20
CA ASP A 263 -6.73 -0.18 16.11
C ASP A 263 -7.47 -0.11 14.76
N ARG A 264 -7.27 -1.10 13.87
CA ARG A 264 -7.82 -1.03 12.51
C ARG A 264 -9.33 -1.29 12.45
N TYR A 265 -9.87 -2.05 13.40
CA TYR A 265 -11.29 -2.38 13.49
C TYR A 265 -11.74 -2.45 14.97
N PRO A 266 -13.01 -2.12 15.25
CA PRO A 266 -13.59 -2.37 16.57
C PRO A 266 -13.41 -3.84 16.95
N ALA A 267 -12.98 -4.09 18.19
CA ALA A 267 -12.79 -5.45 18.68
C ALA A 267 -14.11 -6.23 18.62
N LEU A 268 -14.04 -7.49 18.21
CA LEU A 268 -15.15 -8.41 18.39
C LEU A 268 -15.20 -8.94 19.84
N PRO A 269 -16.39 -9.28 20.36
CA PRO A 269 -16.49 -9.94 21.67
C PRO A 269 -15.65 -11.23 21.70
N GLY A 270 -14.66 -11.28 22.61
CA GLY A 270 -13.77 -12.42 22.78
C GLY A 270 -12.56 -12.46 21.85
N GLU A 271 -12.29 -11.41 21.07
CA GLU A 271 -11.09 -11.29 20.26
C GLU A 271 -9.87 -10.94 21.11
N GLU A 272 -8.87 -11.81 21.11
CA GLU A 272 -7.56 -11.53 21.70
C GLU A 272 -6.81 -10.54 20.78
N ARG A 273 -6.64 -9.30 21.24
CA ARG A 273 -5.77 -8.33 20.58
C ARG A 273 -4.31 -8.65 20.91
N PRO A 274 -3.36 -8.33 20.01
CA PRO A 274 -1.95 -8.32 20.38
C PRO A 274 -1.78 -7.52 21.67
N GLN A 275 -1.05 -8.07 22.64
CA GLN A 275 -0.73 -7.37 23.89
C GLN A 275 0.32 -6.29 23.60
N THR A 276 -0.13 -5.17 23.03
CA THR A 276 0.71 -3.98 22.81
C THR A 276 0.32 -2.94 23.84
N ASP A 277 1.31 -2.25 24.40
CA ASP A 277 1.05 -1.05 25.19
C ASP A 277 0.79 0.15 24.26
N SER A 278 -0.42 0.21 23.68
CA SER A 278 -0.88 1.37 22.89
C SER A 278 -1.33 2.54 23.78
N SER A 279 -1.03 2.50 25.09
CA SER A 279 -1.24 3.63 25.97
C SER A 279 -0.31 4.78 25.62
N ALA A 280 -0.62 5.99 26.11
CA ALA A 280 0.24 7.14 25.93
C ALA A 280 1.69 6.90 26.44
N ALA A 281 1.86 6.09 27.49
CA ALA A 281 3.18 5.75 28.03
C ALA A 281 3.95 4.81 27.08
N GLY A 282 3.28 3.76 26.59
CA GLY A 282 3.87 2.81 25.65
C GLY A 282 4.25 3.44 24.31
N VAL A 283 3.39 4.29 23.74
CA VAL A 283 3.69 5.03 22.51
C VAL A 283 4.88 5.97 22.69
N ARG A 284 4.98 6.68 23.84
CA ARG A 284 6.15 7.52 24.15
C ARG A 284 7.42 6.68 24.25
N SER A 285 7.36 5.55 24.96
CA SER A 285 8.49 4.63 25.13
C SER A 285 8.97 4.10 23.77
N ALA A 286 8.07 3.61 22.93
CA ALA A 286 8.40 3.09 21.60
C ALA A 286 8.99 4.19 20.70
N ARG A 287 8.44 5.41 20.75
CA ARG A 287 8.99 6.56 20.01
C ARG A 287 10.42 6.87 20.46
N THR A 288 10.68 6.95 21.77
CA THR A 288 12.03 7.22 22.30
C THR A 288 13.02 6.13 21.89
N GLN A 289 12.60 4.86 21.96
CA GLN A 289 13.47 3.74 21.58
C GLN A 289 13.82 3.73 20.09
N VAL A 290 12.91 4.14 19.20
CA VAL A 290 13.14 4.13 17.74
C VAL A 290 13.76 5.43 17.20
N GLU A 291 13.83 6.49 18.01
CA GLU A 291 14.32 7.81 17.59
C GLU A 291 15.75 7.78 17.02
N PRO A 292 16.74 7.07 17.62
CA PRO A 292 18.09 7.01 17.05
C PRO A 292 18.12 6.39 15.65
N LEU A 293 17.29 5.36 15.39
CA LEU A 293 17.13 4.79 14.06
C LEU A 293 16.53 5.82 13.09
N VAL A 294 15.48 6.53 13.50
CA VAL A 294 14.83 7.56 12.67
C VAL A 294 15.82 8.66 12.27
N ASP A 295 16.65 9.12 13.21
CA ASP A 295 17.65 10.15 12.94
C ASP A 295 18.75 9.66 12.00
N ALA A 296 19.22 8.42 12.17
CA ALA A 296 20.16 7.79 11.25
C ALA A 296 19.57 7.63 9.84
N LEU A 297 18.30 7.20 9.71
CA LEU A 297 17.64 7.08 8.42
C LEU A 297 17.49 8.45 7.73
N ARG A 298 17.15 9.51 8.48
CA ARG A 298 17.06 10.88 7.97
C ARG A 298 18.41 11.39 7.46
N LYS A 299 19.48 11.20 8.25
CA LYS A 299 20.86 11.52 7.88
C LYS A 299 21.30 10.76 6.63
N GLY A 300 20.97 9.47 6.56
CA GLY A 300 21.34 8.60 5.44
C GLY A 300 20.70 8.94 4.09
N VAL A 301 19.59 9.69 4.08
CA VAL A 301 18.95 10.24 2.87
C VAL A 301 19.58 11.57 2.44
N GLY A 302 20.37 12.23 3.29
CA GLY A 302 20.95 13.55 3.00
C GLY A 302 20.26 14.71 3.72
N GLY A 303 19.57 14.46 4.84
CA GLY A 303 19.10 15.52 5.73
C GLY A 303 20.24 16.06 6.61
N THR A 304 20.47 17.37 6.56
CA THR A 304 21.23 18.13 7.58
C THR A 304 20.60 17.99 8.95
#